data_AF-A0A7X7R370-F1
#
_entry.id   AF-A0A7X7R370-F1
#
_cell.length_a   1.000
_cell.length_b   1.000
_cell.length_c   1.000
_cell.angle_alpha   90.00
_cell.angle_beta   90.00
_cell.angle_gamma   90.00
#
_symmetry.space_group_name_H-M   'P 1'
#
loop_
_entity.id
_entity.type
_entity.pdbx_description
1 polymer ?
#
loop_
_entity_poly.entity_id
_entity_poly.type
_entity_poly.pdbx_seq_one_letter_code
_entity_poly.pdbx_strand_id
1 'polypeptide(L)'
;MFSFLVMFALLAAALGYNQLIRGPELSRQAVAMRSKKIALKEYPRGEILDRNLIPITSSRLSQAVYFLFTRETMQPQNMQKAAAELSNALGDLSRQQILAKLQEGQKNASPFVRVAMDLTFGQAARINLCTARGLVMAPISKRYGNDGFCAHLIGYISDQDSFRGHAGLEKIYNDILQKPGPEKELVTVLDARGTAIHGLMFKIRQEQTRDQGQLILTIDRRIQQIVENAVNDSMAQGAVIVMDIKTREILAMASRPTFNQNDIAPALRDEENSPLINRALNACHPGSLFKILLAAAALAENKVTPEEQFLCQGHIEINPQVTINCWKEEGHGQISFTGALANSCNPAFIAAGLKLGRSDLLKYARELEITDTTIIGYPDNQLNSFIKIDSGQAALANASIGQQGVMLTPLQLTSLLATIADDGWYKSPVLVKYTVDSRGSRKDLPQDERRRVLKTAAAREVQTMMVECVSQGTGKSAALSEIMVAGKTATSQTGMIKGGQEILNTWFGGYLPIDRPRWAIVVLVEDGRSGAAEAAPIFKTIARNLLPLYSLAE
;
A
#
# COMPACT_ATOMS: atom_id res chain seq x y z
N MET A 1 -64.02 51.38 0.61
CA MET A 1 -64.09 50.12 -0.19
C MET A 1 -62.94 50.02 -1.20
N PHE A 2 -62.70 51.05 -2.02
CA PHE A 2 -61.59 51.06 -2.99
C PHE A 2 -60.19 50.93 -2.35
N SER A 3 -59.93 51.65 -1.25
CA SER A 3 -58.67 51.53 -0.49
C SER A 3 -58.39 50.12 0.03
N PHE A 4 -59.43 49.42 0.50
CA PHE A 4 -59.32 48.03 0.95
C PHE A 4 -59.02 47.06 -0.20
N LEU A 5 -59.60 47.28 -1.38
CA LEU A 5 -59.32 46.48 -2.57
C LEU A 5 -57.88 46.67 -3.05
N VAL A 6 -57.38 47.90 -3.06
CA VAL A 6 -55.99 48.20 -3.42
C VAL A 6 -55.03 47.56 -2.40
N MET A 7 -55.31 47.68 -1.10
CA MET A 7 -54.49 47.05 -0.06
C MET A 7 -54.51 45.52 -0.18
N PHE A 8 -55.67 44.91 -0.44
CA PHE A 8 -55.79 43.48 -0.65
C PHE A 8 -55.02 43.01 -1.89
N ALA A 9 -55.10 43.75 -3.00
CA ALA A 9 -54.34 43.46 -4.21
C ALA A 9 -52.82 43.54 -3.97
N LEU A 10 -52.35 44.53 -3.21
CA LEU A 10 -50.94 44.66 -2.83
C LEU A 10 -50.48 43.50 -1.93
N LEU A 11 -51.29 43.08 -0.95
CA LEU A 11 -50.99 41.92 -0.11
C LEU A 11 -50.99 40.61 -0.91
N ALA A 12 -51.93 40.43 -1.84
CA ALA A 12 -51.99 39.28 -2.73
C ALA A 12 -50.77 39.23 -3.67
N ALA A 13 -50.35 40.38 -4.21
CA ALA A 13 -49.14 40.50 -5.01
C ALA A 13 -47.87 40.21 -4.20
N ALA A 14 -47.78 40.72 -2.96
CA ALA A 14 -46.67 40.42 -2.05
C ALA A 14 -46.62 38.93 -1.64
N LEU A 15 -47.79 38.31 -1.40
CA LEU A 15 -47.89 36.87 -1.15
C LEU A 15 -47.46 36.07 -2.38
N GLY A 16 -47.94 36.45 -3.57
CA GLY A 16 -47.58 35.84 -4.85
C GLY A 16 -46.08 35.96 -5.14
N TYR A 17 -45.47 37.11 -4.88
CA TYR A 17 -44.03 37.32 -5.00
C TYR A 17 -43.24 36.39 -4.06
N ASN A 18 -43.68 36.26 -2.80
CA ASN A 18 -43.00 35.38 -1.84
C ASN A 18 -43.22 33.90 -2.13
N GLN A 19 -44.39 33.47 -2.61
CA GLN A 19 -44.68 32.07 -2.90
C GLN A 19 -44.22 31.59 -4.27
N LEU A 20 -44.37 32.40 -5.32
CA LEU A 20 -44.10 31.98 -6.70
C LEU A 20 -42.67 32.32 -7.14
N ILE A 21 -42.15 33.49 -6.76
CA ILE A 21 -40.83 33.95 -7.18
C ILE A 21 -39.77 33.56 -6.15
N ARG A 22 -39.96 33.94 -4.88
CA ARG A 22 -39.03 33.57 -3.80
C ARG A 22 -39.31 32.19 -3.20
N GLY A 23 -40.41 31.53 -3.55
CA GLY A 23 -40.81 30.25 -2.97
C GLY A 23 -39.73 29.17 -3.05
N PRO A 24 -39.12 28.91 -4.21
CA PRO A 24 -38.04 27.92 -4.34
C PRO A 24 -36.81 28.24 -3.47
N GLU A 25 -36.47 29.52 -3.32
CA GLU A 25 -35.34 29.98 -2.51
C GLU A 25 -35.66 29.93 -1.01
N LEU A 26 -36.82 30.44 -0.60
CA LEU A 26 -37.31 30.38 0.79
C LEU A 26 -37.54 28.94 1.25
N SER A 27 -37.98 28.05 0.36
CA SER A 27 -38.09 26.61 0.63
C SER A 27 -36.72 25.98 0.81
N ARG A 28 -35.73 26.29 -0.04
CA ARG A 28 -34.33 25.86 0.14
C ARG A 28 -33.74 26.37 1.46
N GLN A 29 -33.96 27.64 1.79
CA GLN A 29 -33.52 28.24 3.06
C GLN A 29 -34.23 27.61 4.27
N ALA A 30 -35.53 27.33 4.18
CA ALA A 30 -36.29 26.65 5.23
C ALA A 30 -35.85 25.20 5.43
N VAL A 31 -35.54 24.47 4.36
CA VAL A 31 -34.93 23.13 4.43
C VAL A 31 -33.56 23.22 5.08
N ALA A 32 -32.70 24.16 4.65
CA ALA A 32 -31.37 24.37 5.24
C ALA A 32 -31.43 24.72 6.74
N MET A 33 -32.40 25.55 7.15
CA MET A 33 -32.63 25.88 8.56
C MET A 33 -33.20 24.70 9.38
N ARG A 34 -33.88 23.75 8.73
CA ARG A 34 -34.50 22.57 9.39
C ARG A 34 -33.64 21.31 9.31
N SER A 35 -32.63 21.27 8.46
CA SER A 35 -31.72 20.14 8.28
C SER A 35 -30.45 20.30 9.12
N LYS A 36 -30.11 19.31 9.94
CA LYS A 36 -28.79 19.21 10.56
C LYS A 36 -27.94 18.22 9.78
N LYS A 37 -26.73 18.62 9.38
CA LYS A 37 -25.78 17.74 8.68
C LYS A 37 -25.05 16.88 9.70
N ILE A 38 -24.82 15.60 9.39
CA ILE A 38 -24.03 14.66 10.21
C ILE A 38 -23.01 13.98 9.31
N ALA A 39 -21.73 14.05 9.68
CA ALA A 39 -20.66 13.34 9.02
C ALA A 39 -20.83 11.82 9.19
N LEU A 40 -21.06 11.09 8.10
CA LEU A 40 -21.10 9.61 8.11
C LEU A 40 -19.72 8.96 7.83
N LYS A 41 -18.63 9.73 7.92
CA LYS A 41 -17.26 9.22 7.86
C LYS A 41 -16.61 9.33 9.24
N GLU A 42 -15.78 8.35 9.58
CA GLU A 42 -14.96 8.39 10.80
C GLU A 42 -14.09 9.64 10.85
N TYR A 43 -13.47 9.94 9.69
CA TYR A 43 -12.67 11.13 9.44
C TYR A 43 -13.18 11.84 8.17
N PRO A 44 -13.44 13.16 8.20
CA PRO A 44 -13.86 13.94 7.05
C PRO A 44 -12.66 14.17 6.12
N ARG A 45 -12.30 13.13 5.36
CA ARG A 45 -11.09 13.08 4.54
C ARG A 45 -11.39 12.49 3.16
N GLY A 46 -10.68 12.97 2.16
CA GLY A 46 -10.68 12.50 0.77
C GLY A 46 -10.30 11.02 0.66
N GLU A 47 -10.66 10.38 -0.45
CA GLU A 47 -10.58 8.92 -0.61
C GLU A 47 -9.28 8.50 -1.30
N ILE A 48 -8.73 7.37 -0.86
CA ILE A 48 -7.64 6.69 -1.57
C ILE A 48 -8.25 5.46 -2.25
N LEU A 49 -8.15 5.43 -3.57
CA LEU A 49 -8.77 4.44 -4.43
C LEU A 49 -7.69 3.61 -5.15
N ASP A 50 -8.02 2.36 -5.44
CA ASP A 50 -7.21 1.50 -6.31
C ASP A 50 -7.33 1.92 -7.79
N ARG A 51 -6.59 1.24 -8.67
CA ARG A 51 -6.59 1.50 -10.13
C ARG A 51 -7.97 1.34 -10.79
N ASN A 52 -8.88 0.59 -10.16
CA ASN A 52 -10.22 0.28 -10.64
C ASN A 52 -11.29 1.17 -9.96
N LEU A 53 -10.87 2.23 -9.26
CA LEU A 53 -11.72 3.15 -8.49
C LEU A 53 -12.44 2.48 -7.31
N ILE A 54 -11.93 1.34 -6.84
CA ILE A 54 -12.43 0.68 -5.64
C ILE A 54 -11.75 1.31 -4.42
N PRO A 55 -12.50 1.73 -3.38
CA PRO A 55 -11.90 2.32 -2.20
C PRO A 55 -10.95 1.38 -1.47
N ILE A 56 -9.73 1.86 -1.22
CA ILE A 56 -8.78 1.22 -0.29
C ILE A 56 -9.13 1.69 1.12
N THR A 57 -9.27 3.00 1.30
CA THR A 57 -9.75 3.62 2.54
C THR A 57 -11.27 3.80 2.52
N SER A 58 -11.89 3.94 3.69
CA SER A 58 -13.33 4.18 3.84
C SER A 58 -14.23 3.05 3.29
N SER A 59 -13.68 1.82 3.19
CA SER A 59 -14.34 0.65 2.59
C SER A 59 -15.20 -0.17 3.57
N ARG A 60 -15.00 -0.03 4.89
CA ARG A 60 -15.77 -0.74 5.92
C ARG A 60 -16.88 0.13 6.50
N LEU A 61 -18.09 -0.41 6.58
CA LEU A 61 -19.20 0.20 7.31
C LEU A 61 -19.27 -0.34 8.73
N SER A 62 -19.58 0.55 9.66
CA SER A 62 -19.81 0.28 11.07
C SER A 62 -21.06 1.03 11.53
N GLN A 63 -21.53 0.79 12.75
CA GLN A 63 -22.62 1.56 13.36
C GLN A 63 -22.07 2.51 14.41
N ALA A 64 -22.63 3.71 14.44
CA ALA A 64 -22.32 4.73 15.44
C ALA A 64 -23.59 5.31 16.03
N VAL A 65 -23.49 5.75 17.29
CA VAL A 65 -24.54 6.48 18.00
C VAL A 65 -24.13 7.93 18.17
N TYR A 66 -25.04 8.83 17.81
CA TYR A 66 -24.90 10.27 17.86
C TYR A 66 -25.91 10.84 18.84
N PHE A 67 -25.53 11.95 19.49
CA PHE A 67 -26.43 12.79 20.26
C PHE A 67 -26.66 14.10 19.51
N LEU A 68 -27.91 14.39 19.16
CA LEU A 68 -28.31 15.63 18.48
C LEU A 68 -28.66 16.70 19.52
N PHE A 69 -28.03 17.88 19.40
CA PHE A 69 -28.35 19.01 20.26
C PHE A 69 -29.56 19.77 19.71
N THR A 70 -30.67 19.74 20.42
CA THR A 70 -31.87 20.54 20.16
C THR A 70 -32.11 21.41 21.39
N ARG A 71 -33.00 22.39 21.29
CA ARG A 71 -33.36 23.23 22.44
C ARG A 71 -33.79 22.39 23.65
N GLU A 72 -34.48 21.28 23.39
CA GLU A 72 -34.90 20.34 24.42
C GLU A 72 -33.74 19.49 24.94
N THR A 73 -32.98 18.84 24.05
CA THR A 73 -31.94 17.88 24.46
C THR A 73 -30.71 18.55 25.08
N MET A 74 -30.52 19.86 24.86
CA MET A 74 -29.50 20.69 25.52
C MET A 74 -29.76 20.94 27.02
N GLN A 75 -30.94 20.59 27.54
CA GLN A 75 -31.20 20.71 28.98
C GLN A 75 -30.35 19.72 29.78
N PRO A 76 -29.76 20.12 30.93
CA PRO A 76 -28.88 19.26 31.72
C PRO A 76 -29.48 17.90 32.09
N GLN A 77 -30.78 17.86 32.40
CA GLN A 77 -31.50 16.63 32.75
C GLN A 77 -31.54 15.63 31.58
N ASN A 78 -31.72 16.12 30.34
CA ASN A 78 -31.77 15.28 29.15
C ASN A 78 -30.39 14.72 28.80
N MET A 79 -29.33 15.53 28.89
CA MET A 79 -27.96 15.05 28.69
C MET A 79 -27.55 14.05 29.78
N GLN A 80 -27.94 14.27 31.03
CA GLN A 80 -27.67 13.32 32.12
C GLN A 80 -28.40 11.99 31.92
N LYS A 81 -29.67 12.03 31.46
CA LYS A 81 -30.44 10.83 31.12
C LYS A 81 -29.80 10.07 29.96
N ALA A 82 -29.45 10.77 28.87
CA ALA A 82 -28.77 10.18 27.73
C ALA A 82 -27.45 9.53 28.13
N ALA A 83 -26.62 10.20 28.94
CA ALA A 83 -25.36 9.65 29.42
C ALA A 83 -25.55 8.40 30.29
N ALA A 84 -26.60 8.35 31.12
CA ALA A 84 -26.90 7.19 31.95
C ALA A 84 -27.36 5.98 31.11
N GLU A 85 -28.32 6.20 30.21
CA GLU A 85 -28.84 5.13 29.34
C GLU A 85 -27.77 4.60 28.38
N LEU A 86 -26.96 5.49 27.77
CA LEU A 86 -25.86 5.09 26.89
C LEU A 86 -24.76 4.35 27.63
N SER A 87 -24.40 4.76 28.85
CA SER A 87 -23.39 4.04 29.65
C SER A 87 -23.83 2.60 29.93
N ASN A 88 -25.10 2.39 30.27
CA ASN A 88 -25.67 1.05 30.45
C ASN A 88 -25.72 0.23 29.16
N ALA A 89 -26.06 0.86 28.03
CA ALA A 89 -26.18 0.18 26.75
C ALA A 89 -24.81 -0.23 26.18
N LEU A 90 -23.81 0.64 26.32
CA LEU A 90 -22.47 0.47 25.77
C LEU A 90 -21.58 -0.43 26.67
N GLY A 91 -21.61 -0.21 27.98
CA GLY A 91 -20.89 -1.00 29.00
C GLY A 91 -19.39 -0.68 29.14
N ASP A 92 -18.77 -0.12 28.11
CA ASP A 92 -17.34 0.25 28.05
C ASP A 92 -17.08 1.74 28.31
N LEU A 93 -18.09 2.60 28.17
CA LEU A 93 -18.02 4.03 28.47
C LEU A 93 -18.78 4.38 29.75
N SER A 94 -18.11 5.07 30.67
CA SER A 94 -18.74 5.57 31.88
C SER A 94 -19.67 6.75 31.60
N ARG A 95 -20.70 6.89 32.44
CA ARG A 95 -21.63 8.04 32.41
C ARG A 95 -20.87 9.38 32.44
N GLN A 96 -19.80 9.47 33.22
CA GLN A 96 -19.01 10.71 33.34
C GLN A 96 -18.28 11.05 32.04
N GLN A 97 -17.67 10.06 31.38
CA GLN A 97 -17.01 10.26 30.08
C GLN A 97 -18.01 10.69 29.01
N ILE A 98 -19.18 10.05 28.94
CA ILE A 98 -20.22 10.42 27.97
C ILE A 98 -20.73 11.83 28.24
N LEU A 99 -21.05 12.15 29.50
CA LEU A 99 -21.54 13.49 29.86
C LEU A 99 -20.53 14.58 29.54
N ALA A 100 -19.24 14.36 29.84
CA ALA A 100 -18.17 15.30 29.50
C ALA A 100 -18.12 15.56 27.98
N LYS A 101 -18.21 14.50 27.17
CA LYS A 101 -18.25 14.59 25.70
C LYS A 101 -19.47 15.38 25.18
N LEU A 102 -20.63 15.19 25.81
CA LEU A 102 -21.85 15.96 25.47
C LEU A 102 -21.70 17.44 25.87
N GLN A 103 -21.17 17.73 27.06
CA GLN A 103 -20.97 19.10 27.54
C GLN A 103 -19.95 19.85 26.68
N GLU A 104 -18.88 19.19 26.26
CA GLU A 104 -17.89 19.74 25.33
C GLU A 104 -18.53 20.06 23.96
N GLY A 105 -19.30 19.13 23.40
CA GLY A 105 -20.03 19.38 22.16
C GLY A 105 -21.00 20.56 22.27
N GLN A 106 -21.71 20.67 23.40
CA GLN A 106 -22.58 21.82 23.67
C GLN A 106 -21.79 23.13 23.75
N LYS A 107 -20.65 23.14 24.46
CA LYS A 107 -19.76 24.30 24.60
C LYS A 107 -19.22 24.78 23.25
N ASN A 108 -18.90 23.85 22.36
CA ASN A 108 -18.41 24.13 21.00
C ASN A 108 -19.54 24.49 20.01
N ALA A 109 -20.78 24.61 20.50
CA ALA A 109 -21.98 24.82 19.67
C ALA A 109 -22.14 23.78 18.56
N SER A 110 -21.64 22.56 18.77
CA SER A 110 -21.72 21.48 17.80
C SER A 110 -23.19 21.07 17.59
N PRO A 111 -23.63 20.84 16.33
CA PRO A 111 -25.00 20.42 16.07
C PRO A 111 -25.32 19.01 16.57
N PHE A 112 -24.28 18.18 16.72
CA PHE A 112 -24.31 16.81 17.23
C PHE A 112 -22.96 16.41 17.82
N VAL A 113 -22.92 15.31 18.57
CA VAL A 113 -21.69 14.62 19.01
C VAL A 113 -21.80 13.14 18.68
N ARG A 114 -20.76 12.56 18.05
CA ARG A 114 -20.62 11.10 17.93
C ARG A 114 -20.20 10.54 19.27
N VAL A 115 -21.07 9.81 19.96
CA VAL A 115 -20.76 9.29 21.30
C VAL A 115 -19.86 8.07 21.20
N ALA A 116 -20.29 7.06 20.43
CA ALA A 116 -19.57 5.81 20.23
C ALA A 116 -19.75 5.29 18.80
N MET A 117 -18.86 4.38 18.40
CA MET A 117 -18.82 3.71 17.10
C MET A 117 -18.32 2.26 17.26
N ASP A 118 -18.35 1.47 16.20
CA ASP A 118 -18.01 0.03 16.26
C ASP A 118 -18.94 -0.75 17.19
N LEU A 119 -20.22 -0.34 17.19
CA LEU A 119 -21.27 -0.95 17.98
C LEU A 119 -21.50 -2.40 17.57
N THR A 120 -21.46 -3.30 18.55
CA THR A 120 -21.94 -4.67 18.39
C THR A 120 -23.45 -4.69 18.18
N PHE A 121 -23.96 -5.79 17.60
CA PHE A 121 -25.41 -5.98 17.44
C PHE A 121 -26.17 -5.83 18.78
N GLY A 122 -25.61 -6.36 19.87
CA GLY A 122 -26.20 -6.25 21.20
C GLY A 122 -26.23 -4.82 21.74
N GLN A 123 -25.16 -4.05 21.57
CA GLN A 123 -25.12 -2.63 21.95
C GLN A 123 -26.13 -1.82 21.13
N ALA A 124 -26.17 -2.02 19.81
CA ALA A 124 -27.13 -1.33 18.94
C ALA A 124 -28.59 -1.64 19.33
N ALA A 125 -28.91 -2.90 19.63
CA ALA A 125 -30.23 -3.30 20.11
C ALA A 125 -30.62 -2.61 21.43
N ARG A 126 -29.69 -2.51 22.39
CA ARG A 126 -29.93 -1.79 23.66
C ARG A 126 -30.11 -0.29 23.46
N ILE A 127 -29.33 0.33 22.57
CA ILE A 127 -29.45 1.75 22.23
C ILE A 127 -30.80 2.06 21.59
N ASN A 128 -31.33 1.16 20.75
CA ASN A 128 -32.68 1.30 20.19
C ASN A 128 -33.80 1.28 21.24
N LEU A 129 -33.55 0.70 22.43
CA LEU A 129 -34.50 0.67 23.54
C LEU A 129 -34.38 1.90 24.46
N CYS A 130 -33.37 2.75 24.26
CA CYS A 130 -33.19 3.97 25.04
C CYS A 130 -34.37 4.93 24.80
N THR A 131 -34.78 5.61 25.87
CA THR A 131 -35.87 6.60 25.84
C THR A 131 -35.35 8.04 25.88
N ALA A 132 -34.04 8.22 26.04
CA ALA A 132 -33.37 9.50 25.96
C ALA A 132 -33.54 10.12 24.56
N ARG A 133 -34.05 11.35 24.53
CA ARG A 133 -34.23 12.11 23.28
C ARG A 133 -32.89 12.54 22.71
N GLY A 134 -32.82 12.63 21.38
CA GLY A 134 -31.62 13.08 20.66
C GLY A 134 -30.64 11.97 20.30
N LEU A 135 -30.87 10.73 20.73
CA LEU A 135 -30.07 9.58 20.31
C LEU A 135 -30.43 9.15 18.88
N VAL A 136 -29.42 9.05 18.03
CA VAL A 136 -29.57 8.63 16.64
C VAL A 136 -28.48 7.63 16.30
N MET A 137 -28.88 6.48 15.77
CA MET A 137 -27.94 5.54 15.18
C MET A 137 -27.86 5.75 13.67
N ALA A 138 -26.62 5.77 13.17
CA ALA A 138 -26.36 5.90 11.74
C ALA A 138 -25.13 5.06 11.35
N PRO A 139 -25.09 4.58 10.09
CA PRO A 139 -23.90 3.92 9.58
C PRO A 139 -22.74 4.92 9.49
N ILE A 140 -21.53 4.44 9.76
CA ILE A 140 -20.29 5.21 9.63
C ILE A 140 -19.28 4.44 8.79
N SER A 141 -18.64 5.13 7.84
CA SER A 141 -17.51 4.58 7.08
C SER A 141 -16.22 4.70 7.89
N LYS A 142 -15.65 3.55 8.27
CA LYS A 142 -14.35 3.43 8.94
C LYS A 142 -13.23 3.70 7.93
N ARG A 143 -12.25 4.52 8.31
CA ARG A 143 -11.18 4.90 7.38
C ARG A 143 -10.28 3.72 7.03
N TYR A 144 -9.91 2.91 8.02
CA TYR A 144 -9.07 1.73 7.86
C TYR A 144 -9.78 0.47 8.37
N GLY A 145 -9.39 -0.68 7.82
CA GLY A 145 -9.65 -1.97 8.44
C GLY A 145 -8.80 -2.17 9.71
N ASN A 146 -9.05 -3.26 10.43
CA ASN A 146 -8.22 -3.65 11.59
C ASN A 146 -7.10 -4.62 11.19
N ASP A 147 -7.09 -5.05 9.94
CA ASP A 147 -6.18 -6.04 9.34
C ASP A 147 -4.88 -5.42 8.81
N GLY A 148 -4.79 -4.09 8.76
CA GLY A 148 -3.60 -3.39 8.26
C GLY A 148 -3.41 -3.53 6.74
N PHE A 149 -4.50 -3.70 5.99
CA PHE A 149 -4.47 -3.78 4.53
C PHE A 149 -3.82 -2.53 3.90
N CYS A 150 -2.76 -2.73 3.10
CA CYS A 150 -1.93 -1.65 2.54
C CYS A 150 -1.33 -0.67 3.57
N ALA A 151 -1.23 -1.04 4.85
CA ALA A 151 -0.89 -0.09 5.92
C ALA A 151 0.42 0.68 5.70
N HIS A 152 1.47 0.01 5.22
CA HIS A 152 2.78 0.65 5.00
C HIS A 152 2.81 1.67 3.86
N LEU A 153 1.96 1.49 2.84
CA LEU A 153 1.82 2.46 1.75
C LEU A 153 0.91 3.62 2.15
N ILE A 154 -0.26 3.29 2.71
CA ILE A 154 -1.27 4.28 3.07
C ILE A 154 -0.77 5.14 4.24
N GLY A 155 -0.10 4.54 5.21
CA GLY A 155 0.28 5.18 6.46
C GLY A 155 -0.92 5.38 7.37
N TYR A 156 -0.84 6.29 8.30
CA TYR A 156 -1.90 6.55 9.28
C TYR A 156 -2.06 8.05 9.52
N ILE A 157 -3.15 8.42 10.17
CA ILE A 157 -3.42 9.80 10.59
C ILE A 157 -3.17 9.96 12.10
N SER A 158 -2.92 11.19 12.54
CA SER A 158 -2.83 11.52 13.97
C SER A 158 -4.18 11.41 14.69
N ASP A 159 -4.06 11.51 16.01
CA ASP A 159 -5.04 11.94 16.99
C ASP A 159 -6.24 12.73 16.43
N GLN A 160 -7.40 12.46 17.05
CA GLN A 160 -8.75 12.72 16.53
C GLN A 160 -9.08 14.20 16.27
N ASP A 161 -8.22 15.15 16.62
CA ASP A 161 -8.53 16.57 16.55
C ASP A 161 -8.00 17.25 15.27
N SER A 162 -6.87 16.79 14.72
CA SER A 162 -6.25 17.43 13.54
C SER A 162 -6.52 16.71 12.22
N PHE A 163 -6.89 15.42 12.28
CA PHE A 163 -7.12 14.52 11.14
C PHE A 163 -5.99 14.56 10.09
N ARG A 164 -4.77 14.89 10.50
CA ARG A 164 -3.62 15.09 9.62
C ARG A 164 -2.95 13.75 9.33
N GLY A 165 -2.48 13.55 8.11
CA GLY A 165 -1.67 12.38 7.78
C GLY A 165 -0.29 12.42 8.44
N HIS A 166 0.09 11.36 9.13
CA HIS A 166 1.38 11.23 9.84
C HIS A 166 2.41 10.38 9.11
N ALA A 167 1.98 9.42 8.30
CA ALA A 167 2.86 8.55 7.53
C ALA A 167 2.30 8.26 6.14
N GLY A 168 3.13 7.72 5.26
CA GLY A 168 2.73 7.22 3.95
C GLY A 168 2.00 8.22 3.07
N LEU A 169 1.11 7.70 2.22
CA LEU A 169 0.28 8.49 1.31
C LEU A 169 -0.65 9.45 2.05
N GLU A 170 -1.11 9.10 3.26
CA GLU A 170 -1.91 9.99 4.10
C GLU A 170 -1.16 11.28 4.40
N LYS A 171 0.14 11.20 4.71
CA LYS A 171 1.01 12.38 4.93
C LYS A 171 1.34 13.09 3.62
N ILE A 172 1.82 12.35 2.62
CA ILE A 172 2.31 12.91 1.35
C ILE A 172 1.21 13.73 0.65
N TYR A 173 -0.01 13.22 0.62
CA TYR A 173 -1.14 13.86 -0.05
C TYR A 173 -2.10 14.55 0.93
N ASN A 174 -1.59 14.97 2.09
CA ASN A 174 -2.43 15.57 3.12
C ASN A 174 -3.26 16.74 2.60
N ASP A 175 -2.71 17.62 1.77
CA ASP A 175 -3.41 18.81 1.28
C ASP A 175 -4.55 18.50 0.29
N ILE A 176 -4.48 17.35 -0.39
CA ILE A 176 -5.54 16.85 -1.26
C ILE A 176 -6.59 16.15 -0.40
N LEU A 177 -6.15 15.30 0.53
CA LEU A 177 -7.01 14.46 1.34
C LEU A 177 -7.73 15.24 2.46
N GLN A 178 -7.13 16.28 3.04
CA GLN A 178 -7.70 17.06 4.15
C GLN A 178 -8.79 18.05 3.70
N LYS A 179 -9.10 18.12 2.40
CA LYS A 179 -10.25 18.91 1.90
C LYS A 179 -11.47 18.00 1.78
N PRO A 180 -12.27 17.82 2.86
CA PRO A 180 -13.49 17.04 2.77
C PRO A 180 -14.40 17.67 1.73
N GLY A 181 -14.90 16.83 0.82
CA GLY A 181 -16.09 17.17 0.07
C GLY A 181 -17.33 17.18 0.96
N PRO A 182 -18.48 17.59 0.43
CA PRO A 182 -19.72 17.60 1.17
C PRO A 182 -20.02 16.21 1.73
N GLU A 183 -20.35 16.18 3.02
CA GLU A 183 -20.58 14.95 3.76
C GLU A 183 -21.88 14.29 3.29
N LYS A 184 -21.96 12.95 3.37
CA LYS A 184 -23.27 12.27 3.27
C LYS A 184 -24.13 12.76 4.43
N GLU A 185 -25.31 13.32 4.14
CA GLU A 185 -26.06 14.11 5.12
C GLU A 185 -27.21 13.30 5.72
N LEU A 186 -27.35 13.31 7.03
CA LEU A 186 -28.52 12.75 7.71
C LEU A 186 -29.57 13.85 7.93
N VAL A 187 -30.49 14.05 6.99
CA VAL A 187 -31.50 15.12 7.07
C VAL A 187 -32.65 14.69 7.99
N THR A 188 -32.79 15.36 9.13
CA THR A 188 -33.99 15.31 9.98
C THR A 188 -34.88 16.52 9.72
N VAL A 189 -36.19 16.38 9.89
CA VAL A 189 -37.13 17.51 9.80
C VAL A 189 -37.51 17.93 11.21
N LEU A 190 -37.15 19.17 11.56
CA LEU A 190 -37.50 19.79 12.84
C LEU A 190 -38.82 20.56 12.74
N ASP A 191 -39.60 20.56 13.82
CA ASP A 191 -40.75 21.44 13.99
C ASP A 191 -40.32 22.90 14.31
N ALA A 192 -41.29 23.82 14.41
CA ALA A 192 -41.02 25.24 14.72
C ALA A 192 -40.39 25.48 16.11
N ARG A 193 -40.35 24.46 16.98
CA ARG A 193 -39.73 24.49 18.31
C ARG A 193 -38.34 23.83 18.33
N GLY A 194 -37.88 23.30 17.19
CA GLY A 194 -36.60 22.63 17.04
C GLY A 194 -36.63 21.16 17.47
N THR A 195 -37.82 20.55 17.61
CA THR A 195 -38.00 19.14 17.96
C THR A 195 -38.09 18.29 16.69
N ALA A 196 -37.38 17.15 16.66
CA ALA A 196 -37.48 16.22 15.53
C ALA A 196 -38.90 15.65 15.42
N ILE A 197 -39.49 15.68 14.23
CA ILE A 197 -40.85 15.17 14.00
C ILE A 197 -40.79 13.65 13.94
N HIS A 198 -41.36 12.98 14.95
CA HIS A 198 -41.51 11.53 14.98
C HIS A 198 -42.28 11.03 13.74
N GLY A 199 -41.72 10.04 13.03
CA GLY A 199 -42.32 9.45 11.83
C GLY A 199 -41.76 9.97 10.49
N LEU A 200 -41.07 11.12 10.48
CA LEU A 200 -40.28 11.56 9.33
C LEU A 200 -38.87 10.99 9.46
N MET A 201 -38.69 9.76 8.95
CA MET A 201 -37.41 9.05 8.89
C MET A 201 -36.30 9.97 8.36
N PHE A 202 -35.11 9.85 8.94
CA PHE A 202 -33.91 10.49 8.44
C PHE A 202 -33.73 10.19 6.95
N LYS A 203 -33.64 11.23 6.12
CA LYS A 203 -33.31 11.05 4.71
C LYS A 203 -31.81 11.22 4.54
N ILE A 204 -31.13 10.18 4.08
CA ILE A 204 -29.75 10.31 3.63
C ILE A 204 -29.78 11.11 2.34
N ARG A 205 -29.30 12.35 2.39
CA ARG A 205 -29.08 13.15 1.18
C ARG A 205 -27.62 13.02 0.80
N GLN A 206 -27.37 12.50 -0.38
CA GLN A 206 -26.07 12.58 -1.02
C GLN A 206 -26.12 13.81 -1.93
N GLU A 207 -25.42 14.88 -1.57
CA GLU A 207 -25.14 15.90 -2.59
C GLU A 207 -24.33 15.23 -3.70
N GLN A 208 -24.75 15.40 -4.96
CA GLN A 208 -24.09 14.83 -6.13
C GLN A 208 -22.77 15.54 -6.49
N THR A 209 -22.23 16.34 -5.59
CA THR A 209 -21.00 17.09 -5.81
C THR A 209 -19.81 16.20 -5.51
N ARG A 210 -18.99 15.95 -6.54
CA ARG A 210 -17.73 15.19 -6.49
C ARG A 210 -16.61 16.01 -5.82
N ASP A 211 -16.95 16.82 -4.82
CA ASP A 211 -16.05 17.84 -4.29
C ASP A 211 -15.11 17.28 -3.20
N GLN A 212 -14.80 15.97 -3.24
CA GLN A 212 -13.85 15.35 -2.32
C GLN A 212 -12.50 15.13 -3.02
N GLY A 213 -11.42 15.44 -2.32
CA GLY A 213 -10.09 15.07 -2.81
C GLY A 213 -9.98 13.55 -2.97
N GLN A 214 -9.39 13.10 -4.07
CA GLN A 214 -9.15 11.69 -4.33
C GLN A 214 -7.71 11.44 -4.77
N LEU A 215 -7.17 10.32 -4.31
CA LEU A 215 -5.88 9.80 -4.71
C LEU A 215 -6.09 8.44 -5.37
N ILE A 216 -5.74 8.31 -6.65
CA ILE A 216 -5.94 7.09 -7.41
C ILE A 216 -4.58 6.40 -7.57
N LEU A 217 -4.47 5.22 -6.98
CA LEU A 217 -3.25 4.41 -7.00
C LEU A 217 -3.19 3.51 -8.24
N THR A 218 -2.00 2.99 -8.48
CA THR A 218 -1.74 1.90 -9.44
C THR A 218 -1.98 0.52 -8.86
N ILE A 219 -2.04 0.43 -7.53
CA ILE A 219 -2.40 -0.76 -6.75
C ILE A 219 -3.72 -1.33 -7.29
N ASP A 220 -3.77 -2.64 -7.51
CA ASP A 220 -5.00 -3.38 -7.73
C ASP A 220 -5.40 -4.05 -6.42
N ARG A 221 -6.58 -3.70 -5.88
CA ARG A 221 -7.03 -4.22 -4.59
C ARG A 221 -7.05 -5.75 -4.56
N ARG A 222 -7.37 -6.41 -5.67
CA ARG A 222 -7.43 -7.88 -5.77
C ARG A 222 -6.03 -8.49 -5.71
N ILE A 223 -5.07 -7.90 -6.42
CA ILE A 223 -3.67 -8.35 -6.42
C ILE A 223 -3.04 -8.13 -5.05
N GLN A 224 -3.29 -6.98 -4.42
CA GLN A 224 -2.85 -6.73 -3.05
C GLN A 224 -3.42 -7.77 -2.08
N GLN A 225 -4.71 -8.10 -2.18
CA GLN A 225 -5.33 -9.11 -1.31
C GLN A 225 -4.69 -10.49 -1.52
N ILE A 226 -4.40 -10.88 -2.77
CA ILE A 226 -3.68 -12.12 -3.09
C ILE A 226 -2.32 -12.15 -2.39
N VAL A 227 -1.56 -11.05 -2.49
CA VAL A 227 -0.24 -10.93 -1.86
C VAL A 227 -0.34 -11.00 -0.33
N GLU A 228 -1.22 -10.20 0.29
CA GLU A 228 -1.35 -10.17 1.74
C GLU A 228 -1.84 -11.49 2.33
N ASN A 229 -2.81 -12.15 1.68
CA ASN A 229 -3.26 -13.48 2.09
C ASN A 229 -2.14 -14.51 2.00
N ALA A 230 -1.31 -14.43 0.96
CA ALA A 230 -0.20 -15.36 0.76
C ALA A 230 0.92 -15.21 1.80
N VAL A 231 1.01 -14.09 2.52
CA VAL A 231 2.09 -13.83 3.49
C VAL A 231 1.63 -13.79 4.94
N ASN A 232 0.33 -13.66 5.23
CA ASN A 232 -0.19 -13.51 6.60
C ASN A 232 0.29 -14.61 7.57
N ASP A 233 0.29 -15.86 7.14
CA ASP A 233 0.66 -17.00 7.99
C ASP A 233 2.01 -17.62 7.62
N SER A 234 2.64 -17.15 6.54
CA SER A 234 3.87 -17.75 5.99
C SER A 234 5.09 -16.85 6.06
N MET A 235 4.94 -15.59 6.50
CA MET A 235 6.02 -14.61 6.56
C MET A 235 5.90 -13.78 7.84
N ALA A 236 6.78 -14.04 8.80
CA ALA A 236 6.86 -13.23 10.02
C ALA A 236 7.42 -11.83 9.71
N GLN A 237 8.55 -11.76 9.01
CA GLN A 237 9.21 -10.52 8.60
C GLN A 237 9.62 -10.60 7.14
N GLY A 238 9.36 -9.55 6.38
CA GLY A 238 9.72 -9.52 4.96
C GLY A 238 8.86 -8.57 4.13
N ALA A 239 8.94 -8.73 2.81
CA ALA A 239 8.20 -7.92 1.88
C ALA A 239 7.90 -8.64 0.57
N VAL A 240 6.84 -8.20 -0.10
CA VAL A 240 6.49 -8.64 -1.45
C VAL A 240 6.09 -7.46 -2.32
N ILE A 241 6.57 -7.44 -3.55
CA ILE A 241 6.18 -6.47 -4.58
C ILE A 241 5.69 -7.23 -5.79
N VAL A 242 4.59 -6.76 -6.38
CA VAL A 242 4.12 -7.16 -7.71
C VAL A 242 4.09 -5.92 -8.58
N MET A 243 4.84 -5.94 -9.67
CA MET A 243 4.94 -4.83 -10.63
C MET A 243 4.46 -5.28 -12.00
N ASP A 244 3.69 -4.42 -12.65
CA ASP A 244 3.38 -4.56 -14.06
C ASP A 244 4.63 -4.29 -14.90
N ILE A 245 4.99 -5.22 -15.77
CA ILE A 245 6.20 -5.11 -16.57
C ILE A 245 6.09 -3.92 -17.53
N LYS A 246 5.11 -3.87 -18.43
CA LYS A 246 5.11 -2.83 -19.48
C LYS A 246 4.96 -1.41 -18.95
N THR A 247 4.17 -1.20 -17.91
CA THR A 247 3.83 0.13 -17.41
C THR A 247 4.69 0.60 -16.23
N ARG A 248 5.34 -0.35 -15.52
CA ARG A 248 6.04 -0.16 -14.24
C ARG A 248 5.12 0.28 -13.10
N GLU A 249 3.82 0.09 -13.26
CA GLU A 249 2.83 0.28 -12.21
C GLU A 249 3.04 -0.75 -11.09
N ILE A 250 3.09 -0.26 -9.85
CA ILE A 250 3.15 -1.12 -8.66
C ILE A 250 1.73 -1.62 -8.40
N LEU A 251 1.49 -2.90 -8.63
CA LEU A 251 0.16 -3.51 -8.50
C LEU A 251 -0.14 -3.97 -7.07
N ALA A 252 0.91 -4.37 -6.34
CA ALA A 252 0.85 -4.64 -4.92
C ALA A 252 2.21 -4.40 -4.26
N MET A 253 2.17 -3.98 -3.00
CA MET A 253 3.33 -3.87 -2.12
C MET A 253 2.90 -4.21 -0.70
N ALA A 254 3.44 -5.27 -0.15
CA ALA A 254 3.17 -5.72 1.22
C ALA A 254 4.49 -5.79 2.01
N SER A 255 4.41 -5.45 3.29
CA SER A 255 5.49 -5.60 4.26
C SER A 255 4.95 -6.34 5.48
N ARG A 256 5.80 -7.14 6.14
CA ARG A 256 5.46 -7.89 7.36
C ARG A 256 6.51 -7.64 8.46
N PRO A 257 6.10 -7.59 9.74
CA PRO A 257 4.71 -7.58 10.21
C PRO A 257 3.94 -6.31 9.78
N THR A 258 2.61 -6.42 9.71
CA THR A 258 1.72 -5.26 9.49
C THR A 258 1.30 -4.65 10.82
N PHE A 259 0.57 -3.53 10.77
CA PHE A 259 0.08 -2.84 11.95
C PHE A 259 -1.35 -2.32 11.76
N ASN A 260 -2.06 -2.15 12.87
CA ASN A 260 -3.37 -1.53 12.87
C ASN A 260 -3.23 -0.01 12.77
N GLN A 261 -3.66 0.59 11.67
CA GLN A 261 -3.61 2.04 11.47
C GLN A 261 -4.53 2.81 12.43
N ASN A 262 -5.53 2.13 13.02
CA ASN A 262 -6.42 2.71 14.03
C ASN A 262 -5.82 2.67 15.45
N ASP A 263 -4.77 1.86 15.68
CA ASP A 263 -4.04 1.78 16.95
C ASP A 263 -2.56 1.45 16.70
N ILE A 264 -1.75 2.51 16.58
CA ILE A 264 -0.32 2.41 16.27
C ILE A 264 0.52 2.15 17.52
N ALA A 265 -0.03 2.24 18.73
CA ALA A 265 0.75 2.20 19.96
C ALA A 265 1.46 0.84 20.18
N PRO A 266 0.84 -0.33 19.88
CA PRO A 266 1.56 -1.60 19.89
C PRO A 266 2.73 -1.61 18.90
N ALA A 267 2.51 -1.11 17.69
CA ALA A 267 3.52 -1.10 16.63
C ALA A 267 4.72 -0.19 16.95
N LEU A 268 4.49 0.92 17.66
CA LEU A 268 5.56 1.83 18.12
C LEU A 268 6.43 1.22 19.22
N ARG A 269 5.88 0.30 20.03
CA ARG A 269 6.60 -0.35 21.14
C ARG A 269 7.33 -1.62 20.73
N ASP A 270 7.02 -2.17 19.55
CA ASP A 270 7.64 -3.38 19.03
C ASP A 270 8.95 -3.05 18.30
N GLU A 271 9.98 -2.75 19.09
CA GLU A 271 11.33 -2.47 18.56
C GLU A 271 11.95 -3.69 17.87
N GLU A 272 11.70 -4.89 18.39
CA GLU A 272 12.29 -6.14 17.87
C GLU A 272 11.82 -6.41 16.43
N ASN A 273 10.53 -6.25 16.14
CA ASN A 273 10.00 -6.54 14.81
C ASN A 273 9.81 -5.29 13.94
N SER A 274 9.86 -4.09 14.51
CA SER A 274 9.77 -2.82 13.81
C SER A 274 8.64 -2.80 12.74
N PRO A 275 7.37 -3.02 13.13
CA PRO A 275 6.24 -3.21 12.20
C PRO A 275 5.91 -1.98 11.35
N LEU A 276 6.34 -0.78 11.74
CA LEU A 276 6.12 0.45 10.98
C LEU A 276 7.04 0.57 9.75
N ILE A 277 8.11 -0.23 9.69
CA ILE A 277 9.06 -0.22 8.58
C ILE A 277 8.43 -0.84 7.33
N ASN A 278 8.49 -0.14 6.21
CA ASN A 278 8.16 -0.69 4.91
C ASN A 278 9.38 -1.43 4.32
N ARG A 279 9.49 -2.73 4.60
CA ARG A 279 10.61 -3.57 4.16
C ARG A 279 10.73 -3.68 2.65
N ALA A 280 9.67 -3.41 1.89
CA ALA A 280 9.71 -3.35 0.43
C ALA A 280 10.65 -2.25 -0.10
N LEU A 281 10.91 -1.25 0.73
CA LEU A 281 11.72 -0.06 0.44
C LEU A 281 13.03 -0.04 1.25
N ASN A 282 13.31 -1.05 2.06
CA ASN A 282 14.55 -1.14 2.83
C ASN A 282 15.62 -1.87 2.02
N ALA A 283 16.81 -1.28 1.92
CA ALA A 283 17.92 -1.92 1.25
C ALA A 283 18.60 -2.97 2.16
N CYS A 284 18.88 -4.13 1.59
CA CYS A 284 19.69 -5.17 2.19
C CYS A 284 20.52 -5.89 1.12
N HIS A 285 21.40 -6.80 1.52
CA HIS A 285 22.21 -7.57 0.57
C HIS A 285 21.28 -8.42 -0.31
N PRO A 286 21.27 -8.23 -1.64
CA PRO A 286 20.41 -9.00 -2.54
C PRO A 286 20.91 -10.43 -2.78
N GLY A 287 22.15 -10.73 -2.37
CA GLY A 287 22.82 -12.00 -2.62
C GLY A 287 22.77 -12.38 -4.11
N SER A 288 22.47 -13.65 -4.37
CA SER A 288 22.46 -14.21 -5.72
C SER A 288 21.43 -13.59 -6.70
N LEU A 289 20.52 -12.71 -6.27
CA LEU A 289 19.70 -11.93 -7.20
C LEU A 289 20.55 -10.91 -7.98
N PHE A 290 21.64 -10.41 -7.40
CA PHE A 290 22.55 -9.47 -8.08
C PHE A 290 23.27 -10.11 -9.28
N LYS A 291 23.40 -11.44 -9.29
CA LYS A 291 23.97 -12.20 -10.41
C LYS A 291 23.20 -11.98 -11.72
N ILE A 292 21.91 -11.61 -11.65
CA ILE A 292 21.10 -11.27 -12.82
C ILE A 292 21.68 -10.02 -13.52
N LEU A 293 22.02 -8.99 -12.74
CA LEU A 293 22.65 -7.77 -13.25
C LEU A 293 24.04 -8.07 -13.82
N LEU A 294 24.84 -8.86 -13.09
CA LEU A 294 26.17 -9.24 -13.54
C LEU A 294 26.12 -10.02 -14.85
N ALA A 295 25.23 -11.01 -14.96
CA ALA A 295 25.04 -11.79 -16.18
C ALA A 295 24.64 -10.89 -17.35
N ALA A 296 23.67 -9.99 -17.15
CA ALA A 296 23.26 -9.02 -18.17
C ALA A 296 24.43 -8.16 -18.67
N ALA A 297 25.23 -7.62 -17.73
CA ALA A 297 26.40 -6.80 -18.06
C ALA A 297 27.49 -7.59 -18.79
N ALA A 298 27.84 -8.78 -18.29
CA ALA A 298 28.89 -9.62 -18.86
C ALA A 298 28.53 -10.11 -20.27
N LEU A 299 27.26 -10.47 -20.51
CA LEU A 299 26.77 -10.84 -21.84
C LEU A 299 26.72 -9.63 -22.77
N ALA A 300 26.28 -8.47 -22.29
CA ALA A 300 26.20 -7.25 -23.11
C ALA A 300 27.56 -6.72 -23.59
N GLU A 301 28.61 -6.95 -22.79
CA GLU A 301 30.01 -6.63 -23.12
C GLU A 301 30.76 -7.80 -23.79
N ASN A 302 30.08 -8.91 -24.11
CA ASN A 302 30.65 -10.13 -24.69
C ASN A 302 31.85 -10.69 -23.89
N LYS A 303 31.82 -10.51 -22.56
CA LYS A 303 32.86 -11.01 -21.64
C LYS A 303 32.67 -12.48 -21.28
N VAL A 304 31.45 -12.98 -21.49
CA VAL A 304 31.08 -14.38 -21.34
C VAL A 304 30.08 -14.79 -22.41
N THR A 305 29.96 -16.09 -22.66
CA THR A 305 28.85 -16.69 -23.42
C THR A 305 28.03 -17.63 -22.54
N PRO A 306 26.74 -17.87 -22.84
CA PRO A 306 25.90 -18.76 -22.03
C PRO A 306 26.49 -20.19 -21.87
N GLU A 307 27.14 -20.70 -22.92
CA GLU A 307 27.74 -22.04 -22.97
C GLU A 307 29.16 -22.09 -22.42
N GLU A 308 29.77 -20.94 -22.12
CA GLU A 308 31.15 -20.87 -21.61
C GLU A 308 31.29 -21.68 -20.32
N GLN A 309 32.34 -22.49 -20.27
CA GLN A 309 32.55 -23.44 -19.20
C GLN A 309 33.41 -22.85 -18.07
N PHE A 310 32.94 -23.01 -16.84
CA PHE A 310 33.63 -22.63 -15.62
C PHE A 310 33.87 -23.87 -14.76
N LEU A 311 34.97 -23.87 -14.01
CA LEU A 311 35.27 -24.93 -13.04
C LEU A 311 34.89 -24.46 -11.64
N CYS A 312 34.05 -25.22 -10.95
CA CYS A 312 33.66 -24.98 -9.58
C CYS A 312 34.10 -26.15 -8.68
N GLN A 313 35.16 -25.94 -7.90
CA GLN A 313 35.72 -26.91 -6.94
C GLN A 313 35.16 -26.71 -5.51
N GLY A 314 34.01 -26.04 -5.40
CA GLY A 314 33.38 -25.71 -4.11
C GLY A 314 33.86 -24.38 -3.52
N HIS A 315 34.92 -23.79 -4.08
CA HIS A 315 35.44 -22.47 -3.69
C HIS A 315 36.17 -21.81 -4.86
N ILE A 316 36.56 -20.54 -4.67
CA ILE A 316 37.49 -19.83 -5.54
C ILE A 316 38.49 -19.05 -4.67
N GLU A 317 39.77 -19.23 -4.95
CA GLU A 317 40.84 -18.43 -4.33
C GLU A 317 41.01 -17.15 -5.15
N ILE A 318 40.82 -15.99 -4.50
CA ILE A 318 41.01 -14.68 -5.12
C ILE A 318 42.48 -14.26 -5.01
N ASN A 319 43.08 -14.56 -3.86
CA ASN A 319 44.49 -14.38 -3.53
C ASN A 319 44.81 -15.28 -2.32
N PRO A 320 46.10 -15.39 -1.91
CA PRO A 320 46.51 -16.29 -0.82
C PRO A 320 45.84 -16.07 0.54
N GLN A 321 45.14 -14.94 0.74
CA GLN A 321 44.46 -14.59 1.99
C GLN A 321 42.94 -14.65 1.88
N VAL A 322 42.37 -14.75 0.67
CA VAL A 322 40.94 -14.62 0.43
C VAL A 322 40.44 -15.74 -0.45
N THR A 323 39.71 -16.65 0.18
CA THR A 323 38.95 -17.72 -0.48
C THR A 323 37.45 -17.49 -0.26
N ILE A 324 36.66 -17.62 -1.32
CA ILE A 324 35.20 -17.51 -1.24
C ILE A 324 34.57 -18.84 -1.61
N ASN A 325 33.72 -19.35 -0.71
CA ASN A 325 33.07 -20.65 -0.87
C ASN A 325 31.84 -20.57 -1.79
N CYS A 326 31.56 -21.68 -2.46
CA CYS A 326 30.27 -21.98 -3.04
C CYS A 326 29.35 -22.55 -1.96
N TRP A 327 28.04 -22.41 -2.15
CA TRP A 327 27.05 -23.07 -1.28
C TRP A 327 27.08 -24.60 -1.39
N LYS A 328 27.62 -25.13 -2.49
CA LYS A 328 27.83 -26.56 -2.72
C LYS A 328 29.29 -26.88 -2.45
N GLU A 329 29.58 -27.48 -1.29
CA GLU A 329 30.94 -27.68 -0.76
C GLU A 329 31.81 -28.55 -1.66
N GLU A 330 31.25 -29.60 -2.24
CA GLU A 330 31.93 -30.49 -3.19
C GLU A 330 32.14 -29.87 -4.57
N GLY A 331 31.51 -28.72 -4.83
CA GLY A 331 31.55 -28.02 -6.10
C GLY A 331 30.57 -28.53 -7.16
N HIS A 332 30.47 -27.76 -8.23
CA HIS A 332 29.61 -28.08 -9.37
C HIS A 332 30.36 -28.79 -10.49
N GLY A 333 31.69 -28.96 -10.38
CA GLY A 333 32.53 -29.47 -11.45
C GLY A 333 32.58 -28.48 -12.61
N GLN A 334 32.63 -29.00 -13.85
CA GLN A 334 32.51 -28.18 -15.04
C GLN A 334 31.05 -27.76 -15.25
N ILE A 335 30.80 -26.47 -15.38
CA ILE A 335 29.45 -25.92 -15.52
C ILE A 335 29.43 -24.79 -16.54
N SER A 336 28.38 -24.74 -17.38
CA SER A 336 28.16 -23.60 -18.28
C SER A 336 27.80 -22.33 -17.51
N PHE A 337 27.92 -21.15 -18.11
CA PHE A 337 27.47 -19.91 -17.49
C PHE A 337 25.95 -19.93 -17.19
N THR A 338 25.16 -20.49 -18.09
CA THR A 338 23.72 -20.75 -17.88
C THR A 338 23.48 -21.65 -16.67
N GLY A 339 24.16 -22.79 -16.62
CA GLY A 339 24.05 -23.73 -15.50
C GLY A 339 24.55 -23.11 -14.19
N ALA A 340 25.55 -22.24 -14.25
CA ALA A 340 26.07 -21.51 -13.10
C ALA A 340 25.03 -20.54 -12.52
N LEU A 341 24.24 -19.87 -13.36
CA LEU A 341 23.15 -19.04 -12.87
C LEU A 341 22.05 -19.93 -12.29
N ALA A 342 21.67 -21.01 -12.99
CA ALA A 342 20.64 -21.94 -12.56
C ALA A 342 20.93 -22.56 -11.19
N ASN A 343 22.16 -23.02 -11.00
CA ASN A 343 22.63 -23.65 -9.76
C ASN A 343 23.26 -22.65 -8.78
N SER A 344 23.17 -21.35 -9.06
CA SER A 344 23.69 -20.29 -8.17
C SER A 344 25.16 -20.42 -7.80
N CYS A 345 26.01 -20.91 -8.70
CA CYS A 345 27.44 -21.13 -8.47
C CYS A 345 28.14 -19.80 -8.13
N ASN A 346 28.87 -19.72 -6.99
CA ASN A 346 29.63 -18.52 -6.63
C ASN A 346 30.94 -18.41 -7.41
N PRO A 347 31.80 -19.45 -7.49
CA PRO A 347 33.06 -19.39 -8.24
C PRO A 347 32.92 -18.91 -9.68
N ALA A 348 31.95 -19.45 -10.43
CA ALA A 348 31.72 -19.05 -11.83
C ALA A 348 31.32 -17.58 -11.96
N PHE A 349 30.44 -17.08 -11.08
CA PHE A 349 30.00 -15.67 -11.10
C PHE A 349 31.08 -14.70 -10.64
N ILE A 350 31.92 -15.13 -9.70
CA ILE A 350 33.10 -14.35 -9.31
C ILE A 350 34.08 -14.28 -10.48
N ALA A 351 34.38 -15.40 -11.13
CA ALA A 351 35.25 -15.41 -12.31
C ALA A 351 34.70 -14.54 -13.45
N ALA A 352 33.39 -14.61 -13.72
CA ALA A 352 32.73 -13.74 -14.69
C ALA A 352 32.79 -12.26 -14.28
N GLY A 353 32.60 -11.94 -13.00
CA GLY A 353 32.72 -10.58 -12.47
C GLY A 353 34.14 -10.02 -12.57
N LEU A 354 35.17 -10.84 -12.33
CA LEU A 354 36.58 -10.48 -12.52
C LEU A 354 36.91 -10.24 -14.00
N LYS A 355 36.35 -11.04 -14.93
CA LYS A 355 36.47 -10.83 -16.39
C LYS A 355 35.78 -9.54 -16.87
N LEU A 356 34.60 -9.25 -16.34
CA LEU A 356 33.85 -8.01 -16.62
C LEU A 356 34.60 -6.79 -16.08
N GLY A 357 35.12 -6.90 -14.86
CA GLY A 357 35.84 -5.83 -14.19
C GLY A 357 34.91 -4.81 -13.51
N ARG A 358 35.47 -4.12 -12.52
CA ARG A 358 34.75 -3.16 -11.66
C ARG A 358 34.14 -1.99 -12.43
N SER A 359 34.84 -1.47 -13.43
CA SER A 359 34.39 -0.30 -14.19
C SER A 359 33.09 -0.58 -14.94
N ASP A 360 33.05 -1.70 -15.68
CA ASP A 360 31.88 -2.08 -16.46
C ASP A 360 30.72 -2.49 -15.54
N LEU A 361 30.99 -3.21 -14.45
CA LEU A 361 29.93 -3.53 -13.48
C LEU A 361 29.26 -2.27 -12.91
N LEU A 362 30.06 -1.25 -12.52
CA LEU A 362 29.53 0.03 -12.03
C LEU A 362 28.86 0.86 -13.14
N LYS A 363 29.32 0.75 -14.40
CA LYS A 363 28.66 1.36 -15.56
C LYS A 363 27.24 0.79 -15.72
N TYR A 364 27.08 -0.53 -15.76
CA TYR A 364 25.75 -1.15 -15.90
C TYR A 364 24.86 -0.92 -14.69
N ALA A 365 25.41 -0.88 -13.47
CA ALA A 365 24.63 -0.47 -12.30
C ALA A 365 24.00 0.93 -12.46
N ARG A 366 24.73 1.87 -13.05
CA ARG A 366 24.21 3.22 -13.36
C ARG A 366 23.23 3.20 -14.53
N GLU A 367 23.56 2.53 -15.63
CA GLU A 367 22.69 2.49 -16.82
C GLU A 367 21.33 1.82 -16.52
N LEU A 368 21.33 0.74 -15.74
CA LEU A 368 20.12 0.05 -15.28
C LEU A 368 19.36 0.81 -14.19
N GLU A 369 19.92 1.92 -13.68
CA GLU A 369 19.34 2.73 -12.61
C GLU A 369 18.95 1.92 -11.37
N ILE A 370 19.75 0.90 -11.05
CA ILE A 370 19.39 -0.07 -10.02
C ILE A 370 19.36 0.54 -8.61
N THR A 371 20.03 1.67 -8.41
CA THR A 371 20.02 2.45 -7.17
C THR A 371 19.18 3.72 -7.26
N ASP A 372 18.42 3.91 -8.35
CA ASP A 372 17.44 5.00 -8.43
C ASP A 372 16.37 4.79 -7.36
N THR A 373 16.03 5.88 -6.68
CA THR A 373 15.05 5.90 -5.60
C THR A 373 13.71 6.46 -6.07
N THR A 374 13.58 6.84 -7.34
CA THR A 374 12.36 7.45 -7.87
C THR A 374 11.19 6.46 -7.84
N ILE A 375 10.10 6.87 -7.18
CA ILE A 375 8.78 6.24 -7.28
C ILE A 375 7.78 7.32 -7.62
N ILE A 376 7.19 7.26 -8.81
CA ILE A 376 6.25 8.28 -9.26
C ILE A 376 5.02 8.26 -8.34
N GLY A 377 4.84 9.38 -7.63
CA GLY A 377 3.76 9.58 -6.68
C GLY A 377 4.04 9.17 -5.25
N TYR A 378 5.28 8.81 -4.90
CA TYR A 378 5.68 8.53 -3.53
C TYR A 378 7.03 9.22 -3.21
N PRO A 379 7.06 10.56 -3.14
CA PRO A 379 8.26 11.31 -2.79
C PRO A 379 8.70 11.02 -1.33
N ASP A 380 9.96 11.33 -1.01
CA ASP A 380 10.58 11.17 0.32
C ASP A 380 10.78 9.72 0.80
N ASN A 381 11.12 8.80 -0.10
CA ASN A 381 11.52 7.45 0.24
C ASN A 381 13.05 7.35 0.46
N GLN A 382 13.47 7.10 1.70
CA GLN A 382 14.88 6.82 2.00
C GLN A 382 15.17 5.34 1.78
N LEU A 383 15.50 4.98 0.53
CA LEU A 383 15.81 3.58 0.20
C LEU A 383 17.17 3.12 0.75
N ASN A 384 18.09 4.05 1.04
CA ASN A 384 19.46 3.79 1.53
C ASN A 384 20.24 2.74 0.71
N SER A 385 19.83 2.52 -0.54
CA SER A 385 20.45 1.58 -1.47
C SER A 385 21.75 2.14 -2.05
N PHE A 386 22.75 1.29 -2.23
CA PHE A 386 24.01 1.68 -2.86
C PHE A 386 24.70 0.50 -3.52
N ILE A 387 25.52 0.81 -4.53
CA ILE A 387 26.53 -0.08 -5.06
C ILE A 387 27.87 0.64 -4.96
N LYS A 388 28.67 0.25 -3.97
CA LYS A 388 29.99 0.81 -3.68
C LYS A 388 30.99 -0.33 -3.55
N ILE A 389 31.70 -0.57 -4.64
CA ILE A 389 32.71 -1.61 -4.73
C ILE A 389 34.07 -0.94 -4.53
N ASP A 390 34.81 -1.32 -3.49
CA ASP A 390 36.16 -0.80 -3.24
C ASP A 390 37.16 -1.29 -4.30
N SER A 391 38.35 -0.69 -4.33
CA SER A 391 39.43 -1.16 -5.22
C SER A 391 39.96 -2.51 -4.75
N GLY A 392 40.14 -3.45 -5.68
CA GLY A 392 40.73 -4.77 -5.41
C GLY A 392 39.81 -5.92 -5.82
N GLN A 393 40.43 -7.06 -6.12
CA GLN A 393 39.69 -8.23 -6.63
C GLN A 393 38.76 -8.85 -5.58
N ALA A 394 39.13 -8.83 -4.29
CA ALA A 394 38.30 -9.37 -3.21
C ALA A 394 36.98 -8.60 -3.02
N ALA A 395 37.02 -7.26 -3.14
CA ALA A 395 35.82 -6.43 -3.08
C ALA A 395 34.91 -6.69 -4.29
N LEU A 396 35.49 -6.76 -5.50
CA LEU A 396 34.74 -7.10 -6.71
C LEU A 396 34.14 -8.52 -6.64
N ALA A 397 34.87 -9.48 -6.09
CA ALA A 397 34.41 -10.86 -5.93
C ALA A 397 33.19 -10.94 -4.99
N ASN A 398 33.23 -10.27 -3.83
CA ASN A 398 32.08 -10.19 -2.92
C ASN A 398 30.88 -9.48 -3.55
N ALA A 399 31.12 -8.35 -4.22
CA ALA A 399 30.06 -7.63 -4.91
C ALA A 399 29.44 -8.47 -6.04
N SER A 400 30.22 -9.30 -6.74
CA SER A 400 29.76 -10.15 -7.85
C SER A 400 28.69 -11.18 -7.43
N ILE A 401 28.63 -11.52 -6.14
CA ILE A 401 27.61 -12.41 -5.58
C ILE A 401 26.54 -11.66 -4.77
N GLY A 402 26.51 -10.32 -4.85
CA GLY A 402 25.52 -9.46 -4.19
C GLY A 402 25.70 -9.33 -2.68
N GLN A 403 26.92 -9.46 -2.18
CA GLN A 403 27.27 -9.28 -0.77
C GLN A 403 27.91 -7.90 -0.56
N GLN A 404 28.94 -7.80 0.28
CA GLN A 404 29.60 -6.55 0.66
C GLN A 404 29.78 -5.58 -0.52
N GLY A 405 29.33 -4.34 -0.32
CA GLY A 405 29.33 -3.30 -1.35
C GLY A 405 28.06 -3.19 -2.19
N VAL A 406 27.08 -4.08 -2.00
CA VAL A 406 25.79 -4.07 -2.72
C VAL A 406 24.63 -4.11 -1.73
N MET A 407 23.83 -3.05 -1.69
CA MET A 407 22.61 -2.94 -0.88
C MET A 407 21.48 -2.46 -1.78
N LEU A 408 20.45 -3.27 -1.97
CA LEU A 408 19.32 -2.99 -2.87
C LEU A 408 18.00 -3.30 -2.17
N THR A 409 16.96 -2.56 -2.55
CA THR A 409 15.60 -2.81 -2.05
C THR A 409 14.89 -3.89 -2.85
N PRO A 410 13.90 -4.59 -2.25
CA PRO A 410 13.01 -5.46 -2.99
C PRO A 410 12.35 -4.79 -4.22
N LEU A 411 11.97 -3.50 -4.11
CA LEU A 411 11.41 -2.75 -5.24
C LEU A 411 12.40 -2.56 -6.40
N GLN A 412 13.66 -2.23 -6.10
CA GLN A 412 14.71 -2.06 -7.12
C GLN A 412 15.02 -3.37 -7.83
N LEU A 413 15.07 -4.49 -7.10
CA LEU A 413 15.20 -5.82 -7.68
C LEU A 413 14.00 -6.18 -8.56
N THR A 414 12.79 -5.75 -8.16
CA THR A 414 11.59 -5.92 -8.99
C THR A 414 11.70 -5.13 -10.30
N SER A 415 12.20 -3.89 -10.24
CA SER A 415 12.44 -3.05 -11.42
C SER A 415 13.50 -3.66 -12.36
N LEU A 416 14.56 -4.25 -11.81
CA LEU A 416 15.56 -5.01 -12.59
C LEU A 416 14.92 -6.16 -13.36
N LEU A 417 14.16 -7.01 -12.67
CA LEU A 417 13.48 -8.15 -13.28
C LEU A 417 12.53 -7.69 -14.38
N ALA A 418 11.77 -6.63 -14.09
CA ALA A 418 10.84 -6.05 -15.04
C ALA A 418 11.59 -5.48 -16.27
N THR A 419 12.77 -4.90 -16.09
CA THR A 419 13.65 -4.41 -17.17
C THR A 419 14.19 -5.55 -18.03
N ILE A 420 14.66 -6.64 -17.41
CA ILE A 420 15.13 -7.85 -18.12
C ILE A 420 13.99 -8.46 -18.92
N ALA A 421 12.82 -8.65 -18.30
CA ALA A 421 11.63 -9.23 -18.93
C ALA A 421 11.01 -8.33 -20.02
N ASP A 422 11.34 -7.04 -20.03
CA ASP A 422 10.90 -6.08 -21.03
C ASP A 422 12.00 -5.77 -22.06
N ASP A 423 12.79 -6.78 -22.43
CA ASP A 423 13.82 -6.70 -23.49
C ASP A 423 14.84 -5.55 -23.28
N GLY A 424 15.14 -5.21 -22.01
CA GLY A 424 16.15 -4.21 -21.64
C GLY A 424 15.66 -2.76 -21.62
N TRP A 425 14.34 -2.54 -21.60
CA TRP A 425 13.75 -1.22 -21.43
C TRP A 425 13.48 -0.90 -19.97
N TYR A 426 13.90 0.27 -19.52
CA TYR A 426 13.64 0.78 -18.18
C TYR A 426 12.60 1.91 -18.22
N LYS A 427 11.84 2.01 -17.13
CA LYS A 427 11.01 3.15 -16.77
C LYS A 427 10.89 3.16 -15.23
N SER A 428 10.75 4.34 -14.64
CA SER A 428 10.62 4.48 -13.19
C SER A 428 9.33 3.83 -12.67
N PRO A 429 9.37 3.17 -11.49
CA PRO A 429 8.19 2.62 -10.84
C PRO A 429 7.12 3.69 -10.57
N VAL A 430 5.85 3.32 -10.75
CA VAL A 430 4.70 4.22 -10.58
C VAL A 430 3.80 3.70 -9.48
N LEU A 431 3.55 4.51 -8.44
CA LEU A 431 2.61 4.16 -7.37
C LEU A 431 1.28 4.91 -7.53
N VAL A 432 1.31 6.19 -7.89
CA VAL A 432 0.10 7.03 -8.03
C VAL A 432 -0.14 7.31 -9.50
N LYS A 433 -1.38 7.08 -9.94
CA LYS A 433 -1.81 7.30 -11.32
C LYS A 433 -2.17 8.77 -11.54
N TYR A 434 -3.03 9.30 -10.68
CA TYR A 434 -3.45 10.71 -10.70
C TYR A 434 -4.11 11.11 -9.39
N THR A 435 -4.29 12.41 -9.20
CA THR A 435 -5.08 12.99 -8.11
C THR A 435 -6.30 13.73 -8.66
N VAL A 436 -7.32 13.88 -7.83
CA VAL A 436 -8.49 14.72 -8.11
C VAL A 436 -8.64 15.67 -6.93
N ASP A 437 -8.70 16.98 -7.19
CA ASP A 437 -8.91 17.97 -6.13
C ASP A 437 -10.38 18.06 -5.70
N SER A 438 -10.66 18.83 -4.65
CA SER A 438 -12.03 19.05 -4.14
C SER A 438 -12.94 19.84 -5.10
N ARG A 439 -12.48 20.21 -6.29
CA ARG A 439 -13.30 20.81 -7.36
C ARG A 439 -13.51 19.85 -8.53
N GLY A 440 -13.08 18.59 -8.37
CA GLY A 440 -13.13 17.58 -9.42
C GLY A 440 -12.03 17.72 -10.48
N SER A 441 -11.03 18.59 -10.27
CA SER A 441 -9.94 18.76 -11.23
C SER A 441 -8.96 17.60 -11.12
N ARG A 442 -8.84 16.81 -12.19
CA ARG A 442 -7.82 15.76 -12.31
C ARG A 442 -6.45 16.35 -12.58
N LYS A 443 -5.42 15.81 -11.92
CA LYS A 443 -4.01 16.09 -12.19
C LYS A 443 -3.23 14.78 -12.32
N ASP A 444 -2.74 14.52 -13.52
CA ASP A 444 -1.80 13.42 -13.76
C ASP A 444 -0.41 13.77 -13.23
N LEU A 445 0.35 12.76 -12.78
CA LEU A 445 1.73 12.95 -12.34
C LEU A 445 2.68 12.87 -13.54
N PRO A 446 3.79 13.62 -13.55
CA PRO A 446 4.84 13.47 -14.54
C PRO A 446 5.31 12.01 -14.59
N GLN A 447 5.38 11.45 -15.79
CA GLN A 447 5.83 10.09 -16.04
C GLN A 447 7.13 10.16 -16.82
N ASP A 448 8.12 9.37 -16.43
CA ASP A 448 9.35 9.27 -17.18
C ASP A 448 9.13 8.52 -18.50
N GLU A 449 9.83 8.95 -19.54
CA GLU A 449 9.86 8.23 -20.80
C GLU A 449 10.59 6.90 -20.66
N ARG A 450 10.07 5.88 -21.34
CA ARG A 450 10.71 4.56 -21.38
C ARG A 450 11.97 4.66 -22.22
N ARG A 451 13.11 4.22 -21.67
CA ARG A 451 14.41 4.25 -22.34
C ARG A 451 15.10 2.89 -22.33
N ARG A 452 15.96 2.65 -23.31
CA ARG A 452 16.70 1.39 -23.43
C ARG A 452 17.99 1.49 -22.61
N VAL A 453 18.16 0.57 -21.67
CA VAL A 453 19.31 0.52 -20.74
C VAL A 453 20.12 -0.76 -20.89
N LEU A 454 19.57 -1.76 -21.60
CA LEU A 454 20.25 -3.00 -21.90
C LEU A 454 19.95 -3.42 -23.35
N LYS A 455 20.93 -4.07 -23.99
CA LYS A 455 20.75 -4.66 -25.32
C LYS A 455 19.71 -5.78 -25.25
N THR A 456 18.78 -5.80 -26.22
CA THR A 456 17.74 -6.84 -26.30
C THR A 456 18.33 -8.25 -26.28
N ALA A 457 19.43 -8.50 -27.00
CA ALA A 457 20.06 -9.82 -27.04
C ALA A 457 20.51 -10.28 -25.65
N ALA A 458 21.24 -9.43 -24.91
CA ALA A 458 21.68 -9.75 -23.55
C ALA A 458 20.50 -9.94 -22.60
N ALA A 459 19.45 -9.12 -22.71
CA ALA A 459 18.23 -9.29 -21.91
C ALA A 459 17.59 -10.66 -22.15
N ARG A 460 17.46 -11.08 -23.41
CA ARG A 460 16.85 -12.36 -23.80
C ARG A 460 17.69 -13.57 -23.40
N GLU A 461 19.01 -13.48 -23.47
CA GLU A 461 19.90 -14.52 -22.93
C GLU A 461 19.66 -14.71 -21.42
N VAL A 462 19.62 -13.61 -20.66
CA VAL A 462 19.32 -13.68 -19.23
C VAL A 462 17.91 -14.22 -18.97
N GLN A 463 16.91 -13.86 -19.77
CA GLN A 463 15.57 -14.43 -19.68
C GLN A 463 15.60 -15.97 -19.80
N THR A 464 16.30 -16.50 -20.80
CA THR A 464 16.48 -17.96 -20.99
C THR A 464 17.17 -18.60 -19.79
N MET A 465 18.27 -18.02 -19.31
CA MET A 465 18.99 -18.54 -18.14
C MET A 465 18.13 -18.53 -16.88
N MET A 466 17.25 -17.52 -16.71
CA MET A 466 16.31 -17.44 -15.59
C MET A 466 15.16 -18.46 -15.66
N VAL A 467 14.78 -18.92 -16.86
CA VAL A 467 13.87 -20.06 -17.01
C VAL A 467 14.55 -21.34 -16.51
N GLU A 468 15.83 -21.53 -16.84
CA GLU A 468 16.60 -22.71 -16.40
C GLU A 468 16.79 -22.75 -14.87
N CYS A 469 16.91 -21.58 -14.24
CA CYS A 469 16.93 -21.47 -12.77
C CYS A 469 15.71 -22.12 -12.11
N VAL A 470 14.53 -22.05 -12.72
CA VAL A 470 13.28 -22.64 -12.20
C VAL A 470 13.11 -24.08 -12.68
N SER A 471 13.38 -24.39 -13.95
CA SER A 471 13.13 -25.73 -14.49
C SER A 471 14.18 -26.77 -14.04
N GLN A 472 15.45 -26.38 -13.95
CA GLN A 472 16.56 -27.30 -13.68
C GLN A 472 17.40 -26.91 -12.47
N GLY A 473 17.35 -25.65 -12.05
CA GLY A 473 18.18 -25.09 -11.00
C GLY A 473 17.57 -25.04 -9.59
N THR A 474 18.06 -24.07 -8.83
CA THR A 474 17.74 -23.83 -7.41
C THR A 474 16.33 -23.27 -7.17
N GLY A 475 15.63 -22.82 -8.21
CA GLY A 475 14.32 -22.20 -8.17
C GLY A 475 13.12 -23.13 -8.37
N LYS A 476 13.32 -24.46 -8.40
CA LYS A 476 12.27 -25.46 -8.71
C LYS A 476 10.99 -25.32 -7.87
N SER A 477 11.10 -24.92 -6.60
CA SER A 477 9.95 -24.72 -5.72
C SER A 477 8.98 -23.64 -6.21
N ALA A 478 9.42 -22.72 -7.08
CA ALA A 478 8.59 -21.68 -7.68
C ALA A 478 7.85 -22.11 -8.95
N ALA A 479 8.15 -23.30 -9.49
CA ALA A 479 7.57 -23.77 -10.75
C ALA A 479 6.04 -23.94 -10.65
N LEU A 480 5.33 -23.53 -11.71
CA LEU A 480 3.92 -23.75 -11.91
C LEU A 480 3.70 -24.82 -12.98
N SER A 481 2.64 -25.61 -12.83
CA SER A 481 2.23 -26.60 -13.83
C SER A 481 1.43 -25.98 -14.98
N GLU A 482 0.83 -24.82 -14.70
CA GLU A 482 -0.12 -24.11 -15.55
C GLU A 482 0.59 -23.23 -16.58
N ILE A 483 1.76 -22.68 -16.22
CA ILE A 483 2.53 -21.75 -17.05
C ILE A 483 4.01 -21.78 -16.70
N MET A 484 4.86 -21.46 -17.67
CA MET A 484 6.28 -21.30 -17.41
C MET A 484 6.57 -20.00 -16.64
N VAL A 485 7.56 -20.08 -15.76
CA VAL A 485 8.00 -19.00 -14.88
C VAL A 485 9.51 -18.87 -15.02
N ALA A 486 10.00 -17.63 -15.06
CA ALA A 486 11.41 -17.32 -14.94
C ALA A 486 11.68 -16.75 -13.54
N GLY A 487 12.80 -17.12 -12.91
CA GLY A 487 13.10 -16.60 -11.58
C GLY A 487 14.40 -17.10 -10.99
N LYS A 488 14.77 -16.56 -9.84
CA LYS A 488 16.03 -16.85 -9.16
C LYS A 488 15.81 -16.79 -7.65
N THR A 489 16.35 -17.78 -6.94
CA THR A 489 16.44 -17.75 -5.47
C THR A 489 17.73 -17.07 -5.03
N ALA A 490 17.72 -16.45 -3.86
CA ALA A 490 18.92 -16.03 -3.16
C ALA A 490 18.80 -16.24 -1.65
N THR A 491 19.95 -16.42 -1.04
CA THR A 491 20.15 -16.31 0.41
C THR A 491 21.35 -15.40 0.60
N SER A 492 21.23 -14.42 1.49
CA SER A 492 22.22 -13.39 1.74
C SER A 492 22.47 -13.26 3.23
N GLN A 493 23.74 -13.13 3.58
CA GLN A 493 24.17 -12.90 4.95
C GLN A 493 23.85 -11.46 5.34
N THR A 494 23.33 -11.25 6.55
CA THR A 494 23.08 -9.90 7.08
C THR A 494 24.31 -9.29 7.76
N GLY A 495 25.32 -10.11 8.07
CA GLY A 495 26.45 -9.73 8.93
C GLY A 495 26.10 -9.67 10.42
N MET A 496 24.85 -9.99 10.80
CA MET A 496 24.41 -10.05 12.19
C MET A 496 24.37 -11.50 12.68
N ILE A 497 24.68 -11.68 13.97
CA ILE A 497 24.64 -12.99 14.64
C ILE A 497 23.64 -12.91 15.80
N LYS A 498 22.65 -13.81 15.83
CA LYS A 498 21.69 -13.97 16.93
C LYS A 498 21.78 -15.41 17.46
N GLY A 499 22.02 -15.57 18.76
CA GLY A 499 22.12 -16.90 19.37
C GLY A 499 23.27 -17.76 18.82
N GLY A 500 24.35 -17.16 18.33
CA GLY A 500 25.49 -17.86 17.72
C GLY A 500 25.25 -18.33 16.28
N GLN A 501 24.10 -18.01 15.69
CA GLN A 501 23.81 -18.26 14.27
C GLN A 501 23.75 -16.95 13.50
N GLU A 502 24.27 -16.98 12.28
CA GLU A 502 24.18 -15.84 11.38
C GLU A 502 22.75 -15.67 10.87
N ILE A 503 22.23 -14.45 10.94
CA ILE A 503 20.90 -14.13 10.41
C ILE A 503 21.01 -14.01 8.89
N LEU A 504 20.10 -14.67 8.19
CA LEU A 504 20.04 -14.67 6.73
C LEU A 504 18.76 -14.01 6.24
N ASN A 505 18.89 -13.27 5.15
CA ASN A 505 17.73 -12.86 4.36
C ASN A 505 17.60 -13.80 3.17
N THR A 506 16.37 -14.22 2.89
CA THR A 506 16.07 -15.15 1.80
C THR A 506 15.12 -14.53 0.80
N TRP A 507 15.31 -14.89 -0.46
CA TRP A 507 14.71 -14.18 -1.57
C TRP A 507 14.24 -15.13 -2.65
N PHE A 508 13.18 -14.71 -3.34
CA PHE A 508 12.88 -15.20 -4.67
C PHE A 508 12.40 -14.04 -5.53
N GLY A 509 13.05 -13.86 -6.68
CA GLY A 509 12.69 -12.86 -7.67
C GLY A 509 12.40 -13.53 -9.00
N GLY A 510 11.26 -13.23 -9.61
CA GLY A 510 10.89 -13.81 -10.89
C GLY A 510 9.84 -13.01 -11.64
N TYR A 511 9.49 -13.50 -12.82
CA TYR A 511 8.40 -12.94 -13.61
C TYR A 511 7.63 -14.02 -14.36
N LEU A 512 6.39 -13.68 -14.70
CA LEU A 512 5.49 -14.53 -15.46
C LEU A 512 4.42 -13.71 -16.19
N PRO A 513 3.79 -14.26 -17.24
CA PRO A 513 4.28 -15.39 -18.05
C PRO A 513 5.64 -15.13 -18.73
N ILE A 514 6.28 -16.12 -19.34
CA ILE A 514 7.57 -15.90 -20.03
C ILE A 514 7.42 -15.45 -21.49
N ASP A 515 6.35 -15.87 -22.14
CA ASP A 515 6.01 -15.58 -23.55
C ASP A 515 5.43 -14.18 -23.73
N ARG A 516 4.59 -13.76 -22.77
CA ARG A 516 4.09 -12.39 -22.63
C ARG A 516 4.27 -11.91 -21.19
N PRO A 517 5.47 -11.46 -20.81
CA PRO A 517 5.74 -11.00 -19.45
C PRO A 517 4.79 -9.89 -19.00
N ARG A 518 4.03 -10.19 -17.93
CA ARG A 518 3.05 -9.28 -17.34
C ARG A 518 3.46 -8.81 -15.96
N TRP A 519 3.87 -9.74 -15.09
CA TRP A 519 4.17 -9.45 -13.70
C TRP A 519 5.60 -9.80 -13.35
N ALA A 520 6.32 -8.85 -12.76
CA ALA A 520 7.55 -9.09 -12.02
C ALA A 520 7.21 -9.13 -10.52
N ILE A 521 7.74 -10.12 -9.81
CA ILE A 521 7.47 -10.35 -8.39
C ILE A 521 8.77 -10.60 -7.66
N VAL A 522 8.99 -9.89 -6.55
CA VAL A 522 10.06 -10.17 -5.59
C VAL A 522 9.45 -10.45 -4.23
N VAL A 523 9.92 -11.53 -3.62
CA VAL A 523 9.62 -11.94 -2.25
C VAL A 523 10.92 -11.88 -1.45
N LEU A 524 10.90 -11.15 -0.34
CA LEU A 524 11.92 -11.12 0.71
C LEU A 524 11.34 -11.73 1.97
N VAL A 525 12.07 -12.66 2.59
CA VAL A 525 11.82 -13.15 3.95
C VAL A 525 13.07 -12.86 4.77
N GLU A 526 12.93 -12.04 5.81
CA GLU A 526 14.01 -11.77 6.78
C GLU A 526 14.08 -12.89 7.81
N ASP A 527 15.28 -13.12 8.35
CA ASP A 527 15.57 -14.22 9.30
C ASP A 527 15.11 -15.61 8.78
N GLY A 528 15.28 -15.80 7.47
CA GLY A 528 14.93 -17.04 6.79
C GLY A 528 16.07 -18.05 6.80
N ARG A 529 15.77 -19.27 6.39
CA ARG A 529 16.73 -20.38 6.23
C ARG A 529 17.12 -20.60 4.78
N SER A 530 16.15 -20.57 3.86
CA SER A 530 16.40 -20.83 2.43
C SER A 530 15.38 -20.17 1.52
N GLY A 531 15.86 -19.41 0.52
CA GLY A 531 14.98 -18.79 -0.48
C GLY A 531 14.20 -19.81 -1.30
N ALA A 532 14.73 -21.02 -1.48
CA ALA A 532 14.03 -22.11 -2.16
C ALA A 532 12.93 -22.77 -1.31
N ALA A 533 13.07 -22.72 0.03
CA ALA A 533 12.12 -23.33 0.97
C ALA A 533 11.04 -22.35 1.45
N GLU A 534 11.32 -21.05 1.48
CA GLU A 534 10.43 -20.04 2.06
C GLU A 534 9.92 -19.04 1.00
N ALA A 535 10.82 -18.28 0.38
CA ALA A 535 10.43 -17.23 -0.56
C ALA A 535 9.84 -17.77 -1.87
N ALA A 536 10.37 -18.87 -2.41
CA ALA A 536 9.90 -19.47 -3.66
C ALA A 536 8.47 -20.06 -3.56
N PRO A 537 8.08 -20.78 -2.49
CA PRO A 537 6.68 -21.19 -2.29
C PRO A 537 5.69 -20.03 -2.14
N ILE A 538 6.09 -18.93 -1.49
CA ILE A 538 5.27 -17.71 -1.39
C ILE A 538 5.07 -17.12 -2.79
N PHE A 539 6.14 -16.96 -3.57
CA PHE A 539 6.07 -16.55 -4.97
C PHE A 539 5.10 -17.43 -5.76
N LYS A 540 5.23 -18.75 -5.64
CA LYS A 540 4.38 -19.73 -6.35
C LYS A 540 2.91 -19.54 -6.02
N THR A 541 2.60 -19.34 -4.74
CA THR A 541 1.22 -19.13 -4.26
C THR A 541 0.65 -17.85 -4.85
N ILE A 542 1.40 -16.75 -4.85
CA ILE A 542 0.97 -15.48 -5.43
C ILE A 542 0.79 -15.64 -6.94
N ALA A 543 1.81 -16.14 -7.64
CA ALA A 543 1.84 -16.31 -9.08
C ALA A 543 0.65 -17.15 -9.58
N ARG A 544 0.34 -18.27 -8.91
CA ARG A 544 -0.83 -19.10 -9.24
C ARG A 544 -2.14 -18.33 -9.09
N ASN A 545 -2.30 -17.58 -8.01
CA ASN A 545 -3.52 -16.81 -7.74
C ASN A 545 -3.67 -15.57 -8.63
N LEU A 546 -2.59 -15.13 -9.31
CA LEU A 546 -2.66 -14.08 -10.33
C LEU A 546 -3.17 -14.60 -11.68
N LEU A 547 -3.01 -15.89 -12.00
CA LEU A 547 -3.37 -16.44 -13.32
C LEU A 547 -4.83 -16.18 -13.74
N PRO A 548 -5.84 -16.28 -12.85
CA PRO A 548 -7.22 -15.95 -13.24
C PRO A 548 -7.41 -14.48 -13.65
N LEU A 549 -6.55 -13.58 -13.17
CA LEU A 549 -6.57 -12.16 -13.56
C LEU A 549 -5.87 -11.93 -14.91
N TYR A 550 -5.03 -12.86 -15.36
CA TYR A 550 -4.39 -12.82 -16.67
C TYR A 550 -5.40 -13.07 -17.78
N SER A 551 -6.20 -14.14 -17.64
CA SER A 551 -7.19 -14.59 -18.62
C SER A 551 -8.37 -13.64 -18.79
N LEU A 552 -8.58 -12.70 -17.85
CA LEU A 552 -9.64 -11.69 -17.92
C LEU A 552 -9.18 -10.38 -18.60
N ALA A 553 -7.88 -10.26 -18.87
CA ALA A 553 -7.28 -9.08 -19.48
C ALA A 553 -7.02 -9.25 -20.99
N GLU A 554 -7.13 -10.48 -21.50
CA GLU A 554 -7.30 -10.80 -22.92
C GLU A 554 -8.79 -10.78 -23.28
#